data_AF-A0A3D3Z741-F1
#
_entry.id   AF-A0A3D3Z741-F1
#
_cell.length_a   1.000
_cell.length_b   1.000
_cell.length_c   1.000
_cell.angle_alpha   90.00
_cell.angle_beta   90.00
_cell.angle_gamma   90.00
#
_symmetry.space_group_name_H-M   'P 1'
#
loop_
_entity.id
_entity.type
_entity.pdbx_description
1 polymer ?
#
loop_
_entity_poly.entity_id
_entity_poly.type
_entity_poly.pdbx_seq_one_letter_code
_entity_poly.pdbx_strand_id
1 'polypeptide(L)' 'PPRRSSTLLDQLDEIRVAILGGGVSREQVARLSQSLREHRDAVDDPALNALLDDVELRAEVELAKLERAL' A
#
# COMPACT_ATOMS: atom_id res chain seq x y z
N PRO A 1 -9.31 -20.81 9.69
CA PRO A 1 -9.16 -20.10 8.40
C PRO A 1 -8.65 -18.65 8.58
N PRO A 2 -7.36 -18.38 8.35
CA PRO A 2 -6.86 -17.02 8.22
C PRO A 2 -6.38 -16.79 6.77
N ARG A 3 -7.17 -16.06 5.98
CA ARG A 3 -6.83 -15.61 4.61
C ARG A 3 -7.13 -14.10 4.48
N ARG A 4 -6.76 -13.32 5.50
CA ARG A 4 -6.92 -11.85 5.46
C ARG A 4 -5.57 -11.13 5.54
N SER A 5 -4.67 -11.58 6.42
CA SER A 5 -3.34 -10.93 6.52
C SER A 5 -2.40 -11.23 5.35
N SER A 6 -2.64 -12.28 4.55
CA SER A 6 -1.70 -12.59 3.45
C SER A 6 -1.76 -11.50 2.37
N THR A 7 -2.94 -10.98 2.02
CA THR A 7 -3.09 -10.17 0.80
C THR A 7 -2.42 -8.79 0.88
N LEU A 8 -2.48 -8.09 2.02
CA LEU A 8 -1.84 -6.77 2.17
C LEU A 8 -0.33 -6.87 2.30
N LEU A 9 0.16 -7.85 3.08
CA LEU A 9 1.60 -8.06 3.27
C LEU A 9 2.25 -8.53 1.97
N ASP A 10 1.59 -9.41 1.21
CA ASP A 10 2.05 -9.85 -0.12
C ASP A 10 2.17 -8.65 -1.08
N GLN A 11 1.20 -7.73 -1.09
CA GLN A 11 1.25 -6.51 -1.89
C GLN A 11 2.38 -5.55 -1.47
N LEU A 12 2.63 -5.42 -0.16
CA LEU A 12 3.74 -4.61 0.35
C LEU A 12 5.10 -5.20 -0.06
N ASP A 13 5.24 -6.53 -0.07
CA ASP A 13 6.45 -7.20 -0.52
C ASP A 13 6.66 -7.06 -2.04
N GLU A 14 5.60 -7.16 -2.85
CA GLU A 14 5.68 -6.88 -4.29
C GLU A 14 6.17 -5.45 -4.58
N ILE A 15 5.65 -4.45 -3.86
CA ILE A 15 6.07 -3.05 -4.01
C ILE A 15 7.52 -2.87 -3.57
N ARG A 16 7.94 -3.51 -2.47
CA ARG A 16 9.33 -3.49 -2.02
C ARG A 16 10.28 -4.03 -3.10
N VAL A 17 9.95 -5.16 -3.72
CA VAL A 17 10.75 -5.74 -4.82
C VAL A 17 10.79 -4.81 -6.03
N ALA A 18 9.66 -4.20 -6.41
CA ALA A 18 9.60 -3.27 -7.54
C ALA A 18 10.48 -2.03 -7.33
N ILE A 19 10.46 -1.44 -6.13
CA ILE A 19 11.33 -0.32 -5.75
C ILE A 19 12.81 -0.71 -5.85
N LEU A 20 13.18 -1.90 -5.35
CA LEU A 20 14.55 -2.42 -5.48
C LEU A 20 14.95 -2.67 -6.95
N GLY A 21 13.97 -2.96 -7.81
CA GLY A 21 14.14 -3.11 -9.26
C GLY A 21 14.19 -1.79 -10.05
N GLY A 22 14.06 -0.64 -9.38
CA GLY A 22 14.20 0.68 -10.01
C GLY A 22 12.90 1.39 -10.33
N GLY A 23 11.74 0.86 -9.93
CA GLY A 23 10.47 1.59 -10.07
C GLY A 23 9.23 0.75 -9.75
N VAL A 24 8.18 1.44 -9.29
CA VAL A 24 6.85 0.86 -9.04
C VAL A 24 5.86 1.38 -10.07
N SER A 25 4.92 0.55 -10.51
CA SER A 25 3.87 0.96 -11.44
C SER A 25 2.71 1.66 -10.71
N ARG A 26 2.01 2.54 -11.44
CA ARG A 26 0.80 3.21 -10.92
C ARG A 26 -0.26 2.22 -10.44
N GLU A 27 -0.43 1.11 -11.16
CA GLU A 27 -1.40 0.07 -10.82
C GLU A 27 -1.06 -0.60 -9.48
N GLN A 28 0.21 -0.90 -9.23
CA GLN A 28 0.65 -1.50 -7.96
C GLN A 28 0.32 -0.58 -6.78
N VAL A 29 0.59 0.71 -6.91
CA VAL A 29 0.31 1.70 -5.86
C VAL A 29 -1.19 1.87 -5.63
N ALA A 30 -1.99 1.91 -6.71
CA ALA A 30 -3.44 2.02 -6.62
C ALA A 30 -4.08 0.81 -5.91
N ARG A 31 -3.61 -0.41 -6.22
CA ARG A 31 -4.09 -1.65 -5.56
C ARG A 31 -3.76 -1.67 -4.07
N LEU A 32 -2.55 -1.28 -3.68
CA LEU A 32 -2.18 -1.16 -2.26
C LEU A 32 -3.09 -0.17 -1.53
N SER A 33 -3.27 1.03 -2.11
CA SER A 33 -4.12 2.08 -1.53
C SER A 33 -5.57 1.60 -1.30
N GLN A 34 -6.14 0.82 -2.22
CA GLN A 34 -7.46 0.23 -2.04
C GLN A 34 -7.50 -0.80 -0.90
N SER A 35 -6.52 -1.73 -0.85
CA SER A 35 -6.47 -2.75 0.20
C SER A 35 -6.29 -2.16 1.61
N LEU A 36 -5.54 -1.04 1.74
CA LEU A 36 -5.37 -0.33 3.01
C LEU A 36 -6.70 0.22 3.53
N ARG A 37 -7.48 0.87 2.66
CA ARG A 37 -8.82 1.38 3.00
C ARG A 37 -9.74 0.28 3.48
N GLU A 38 -9.78 -0.85 2.77
CA GLU A 38 -10.62 -2.00 3.14
C GLU A 38 -10.22 -2.65 4.47
N HIS A 39 -8.92 -2.68 4.81
CA HIS A 39 -8.46 -3.22 6.08
C HIS A 39 -8.70 -2.26 7.24
N ARG A 40 -8.63 -0.94 7.01
CA ARG A 40 -8.90 0.08 8.03
C ARG A 40 -10.32 -0.04 8.60
N ASP A 41 -11.30 -0.34 7.75
CA ASP A 41 -12.69 -0.57 8.16
C ASP A 41 -12.88 -1.84 9.02
N ALA A 42 -11.89 -2.75 9.02
CA ALA A 42 -11.95 -4.04 9.70
C ALA A 42 -11.04 -4.16 10.93
N VAL A 43 -10.30 -3.10 11.30
CA VAL A 43 -9.23 -3.13 12.32
C VAL A 43 -9.47 -2.10 13.43
N ASP A 44 -9.69 -2.59 14.65
CA ASP A 44 -9.84 -1.80 15.89
C ASP A 44 -8.51 -1.64 16.67
N ASP A 45 -7.37 -1.75 16.01
CA ASP A 45 -6.04 -1.55 16.62
C ASP A 45 -5.48 -0.16 16.23
N PRO A 46 -5.37 0.79 17.18
CA PRO A 46 -4.86 2.13 16.91
C PRO A 46 -3.42 2.17 16.37
N ALA A 47 -2.57 1.22 16.78
CA ALA A 47 -1.18 1.18 16.31
C ALA A 47 -1.10 0.67 14.87
N LEU A 48 -1.93 -0.31 14.51
CA LEU A 48 -2.05 -0.77 13.13
C LEU A 48 -2.65 0.32 12.24
N ASN A 49 -3.67 1.03 12.71
CA ASN A 49 -4.27 2.15 11.97
C ASN A 49 -3.26 3.27 11.69
N ALA A 50 -2.43 3.63 12.67
CA ALA A 50 -1.38 4.62 12.47
C ALA A 50 -0.33 4.17 11.45
N LEU A 51 -0.02 2.88 11.39
CA LEU A 51 0.87 2.32 10.36
C LEU A 51 0.22 2.37 8.97
N LEU A 52 -1.07 2.02 8.86
CA LEU A 52 -1.81 2.08 7.60
C LEU A 52 -1.89 3.52 7.07
N ASP A 53 -2.07 4.51 7.95
CA ASP A 53 -2.05 5.93 7.61
C ASP A 53 -0.73 6.37 6.96
N ASP A 54 0.41 5.96 7.52
CA ASP A 54 1.74 6.28 6.97
C ASP A 54 1.93 5.66 5.58
N VAL A 55 1.49 4.41 5.41
CA VAL A 55 1.56 3.71 4.11
C VAL A 55 0.66 4.40 3.08
N GLU A 56 -0.56 4.78 3.45
CA GLU A 56 -1.50 5.48 2.54
C GLU A 56 -0.93 6.82 2.07
N LEU A 57 -0.42 7.64 2.99
CA LEU A 57 0.23 8.91 2.66
C LEU A 57 1.40 8.72 1.69
N ARG A 58 2.24 7.70 1.91
CA ARG A 58 3.37 7.42 1.03
C ARG A 58 2.92 6.99 -0.36
N ALA A 59 1.87 6.17 -0.45
CA ALA A 59 1.29 5.75 -1.72
C ALA A 59 0.76 6.94 -2.53
N GLU A 60 0.04 7.86 -1.89
CA GLU A 60 -0.44 9.10 -2.54
C GLU A 60 0.71 9.97 -3.07
N VAL A 61 1.77 10.13 -2.27
CA VAL A 61 2.96 10.87 -2.70
C VAL A 61 3.62 10.22 -3.92
N GLU A 62 3.73 8.89 -3.95
CA GLU A 62 4.31 8.19 -5.11
C GLU A 62 3.41 8.28 -6.36
N LEU A 63 2.08 8.22 -6.21
CA LEU A 63 1.16 8.50 -7.32
C LEU A 63 1.37 9.91 -7.87
N ALA A 64 1.45 10.93 -7.01
CA ALA A 64 1.68 12.31 -7.42
C ALA A 64 3.04 12.49 -8.11
N LYS A 65 4.08 11.77 -7.69
CA LYS A 65 5.39 11.79 -8.37
C LYS A 65 5.32 11.17 -9.76
N LEU A 66 4.63 10.04 -9.91
CA LEU A 66 4.43 9.38 -11.20
C LEU A 66 3.63 10.26 -12.16
N GLU A 67 2.60 10.96 -11.67
CA GLU A 67 1.80 11.89 -12.46
C GLU A 67 2.60 13.12 -12.93
N ARG A 68 3.59 13.58 -12.15
CA ARG A 68 4.49 14.67 -12.55
C ARG A 68 5.64 14.24 -13.47
N ALA A 69 5.89 12.93 -13.59
CA ALA A 69 6.93 12.38 -14.46
C ALA A 69 6.44 12.08 -15.89
N LEU A 70 5.13 12.19 -16.13
CA LEU A 70 4.47 12.18 -17.44
C LEU A 70 4.42 13.60 -18.03
#